data_AF-T0ZLE6-F1
#
_entry.id   AF-T0ZLE6-F1
#
_cell.length_a   1.000
_cell.length_b   1.000
_cell.length_c   1.000
_cell.angle_alpha   90.00
_cell.angle_beta   90.00
_cell.angle_gamma   90.00
#
_symmetry.space_group_name_H-M   'P 1'
#
loop_
_entity.id
_entity.type
_entity.pdbx_description
1 polymer ?
#
loop_
_entity_poly.entity_id
_entity_poly.type
_entity_poly.pdbx_seq_one_letter_code
_entity_poly.pdbx_strand_id
1 'polypeptide(L)' 'MSVTSEQMITRSVCVYCASSRTSHPEYRQAAFKLGEVLAKQGIAILYGGGAVGSMGALADGA' A
#
# COMPACT_ATOMS: atom_id res chain seq x y z
N MET A 1 13.00 -35.66 1.39
CA MET A 1 12.05 -34.69 0.80
C MET A 1 11.78 -33.63 1.87
N SER A 2 12.81 -32.89 2.27
CA SER A 2 13.19 -31.61 1.63
C SER A 2 11.95 -30.73 1.53
N VAL A 3 11.55 -30.19 2.68
CA VAL A 3 10.61 -29.08 2.80
C VAL A 3 11.17 -27.98 1.91
N THR A 4 10.53 -27.74 0.77
CA THR A 4 10.89 -26.65 -0.12
C THR A 4 10.65 -25.36 0.66
N SER A 5 11.72 -24.83 1.24
CA SER A 5 11.82 -23.46 1.68
C SER A 5 11.82 -22.56 0.45
N GLU A 6 10.67 -22.47 -0.23
CA GLU A 6 10.35 -21.20 -0.86
C GLU A 6 9.89 -20.33 0.28
N GLN A 7 10.77 -19.46 0.78
CA GLN A 7 10.29 -18.21 1.34
C GLN A 7 9.28 -17.67 0.32
N MET A 8 7.98 -17.74 0.63
CA MET A 8 6.98 -16.95 -0.07
C MET A 8 7.43 -15.51 0.14
N ILE A 9 8.16 -14.97 -0.84
CA ILE A 9 8.49 -13.55 -0.86
C ILE A 9 7.15 -12.89 -1.08
N THR A 10 6.45 -12.58 0.01
CA THR A 10 5.31 -11.67 0.00
C THR A 10 5.88 -10.36 -0.49
N ARG A 11 5.79 -10.14 -1.81
CA ARG A 11 6.29 -8.92 -2.45
C ARG A 11 5.61 -7.79 -1.72
N SER A 12 6.40 -6.96 -1.06
CA SER A 12 5.88 -5.90 -0.21
C SER A 12 6.52 -4.58 -0.60
N VAL A 13 5.70 -3.54 -0.69
CA VAL A 13 6.12 -2.20 -1.10
C VAL A 13 5.87 -1.24 0.05
N CYS A 14 6.95 -0.60 0.51
CA CYS A 14 6.85 0.48 1.48
C CYS A 14 6.47 1.79 0.78
N VAL A 15 5.32 2.35 1.12
CA VAL A 15 4.80 3.57 0.51
C VAL A 15 4.86 4.70 1.53
N TYR A 16 5.64 5.74 1.19
CA TYR A 16 5.68 6.98 1.94
C TYR A 16 4.67 7.98 1.36
N CYS A 17 3.65 8.32 2.14
CA CYS A 17 2.66 9.32 1.80
C CYS A 17 2.51 10.36 2.90
N ALA A 18 2.13 11.59 2.54
CA ALA A 18 1.82 12.63 3.50
C ALA A 18 0.56 12.26 4.32
N SER A 19 0.65 12.36 5.65
CA SER A 19 -0.50 12.22 6.57
C SER A 19 -1.40 13.47 6.60
N SER A 20 -1.00 14.52 5.91
CA SER A 20 -1.70 15.80 5.86
C SER A 20 -3.06 15.66 5.17
N ARG A 21 -4.12 16.15 5.83
CA ARG A 21 -5.46 16.26 5.23
C ARG A 21 -5.56 17.37 4.17
N THR A 22 -4.55 18.23 4.10
CA THR A 22 -4.47 19.39 3.21
C THR A 22 -3.92 19.04 1.82
N SER A 23 -3.49 17.79 1.59
CA SER A 23 -3.03 17.37 0.26
C SER A 23 -4.16 17.41 -0.75
N HIS A 24 -3.85 17.84 -1.97
CA HIS A 24 -4.81 17.93 -3.07
C HIS A 24 -5.54 16.58 -3.26
N PRO A 25 -6.86 16.58 -3.54
CA PRO A 25 -7.66 15.35 -3.66
C PRO A 25 -7.12 14.36 -4.70
N GLU A 26 -6.41 14.85 -5.72
CA GLU A 26 -5.74 14.02 -6.72
C GLU A 26 -4.69 13.07 -6.10
N TYR A 27 -3.96 13.51 -5.06
CA TYR A 27 -2.99 12.66 -4.38
C TYR A 27 -3.65 11.52 -3.61
N ARG A 28 -4.83 11.75 -3.02
CA ARG A 28 -5.63 10.68 -2.42
C ARG A 28 -6.09 9.67 -3.45
N GLN A 29 -6.56 10.15 -4.59
CA GLN A 29 -7.06 9.28 -5.65
C GLN A 29 -5.92 8.46 -6.29
N ALA A 30 -4.75 9.06 -6.45
CA ALA A 30 -3.53 8.37 -6.87
C ALA A 30 -3.09 7.32 -5.84
N ALA A 31 -3.12 7.64 -4.54
CA ALA A 31 -2.79 6.70 -3.46
C ALA A 31 -3.74 5.49 -3.45
N PHE A 32 -5.06 5.72 -3.60
CA PHE A 32 -6.04 4.64 -3.72
C PHE A 32 -5.76 3.73 -4.92
N LYS A 33 -5.56 4.31 -6.11
CA LYS A 33 -5.23 3.54 -7.33
C LYS A 33 -3.94 2.73 -7.18
N LEU A 34 -2.94 3.28 -6.48
CA LEU A 34 -1.70 2.56 -6.21
C LEU A 34 -1.97 1.32 -5.35
N GLY A 35 -2.73 1.46 -4.26
CA GLY A 35 -3.16 0.33 -3.43
C GLY A 35 -3.89 -0.73 -4.24
N GLU A 36 -4.85 -0.31 -5.07
CA GLU A 36 -5.68 -1.20 -5.89
C GLU A 36 -4.83 -2.03 -6.88
N VAL A 37 -3.85 -1.40 -7.52
CA VAL A 37 -2.94 -2.08 -8.46
C VAL A 37 -2.04 -3.07 -7.72
N LEU A 38 -1.51 -2.68 -6.56
CA LEU A 38 -0.63 -3.54 -5.75
C LEU A 38 -1.39 -4.77 -5.22
N ALA A 39 -2.63 -4.58 -4.74
CA ALA A 39 -3.51 -5.66 -4.31
C ALA A 39 -3.85 -6.62 -5.46
N LYS A 40 -4.20 -6.09 -6.64
CA LYS A 40 -4.43 -6.91 -7.85
C LYS A 40 -3.21 -7.74 -8.25
N GLN A 41 -2.01 -7.28 -7.93
CA GLN A 41 -0.76 -8.00 -8.20
C GLN A 41 -0.33 -8.93 -7.06
N GLY A 42 -1.12 -9.05 -5.98
CA GLY A 42 -0.76 -9.86 -4.81
C GLY A 42 0.43 -9.29 -4.03
N ILE A 43 0.65 -7.98 -4.11
CA ILE A 43 1.74 -7.28 -3.44
C ILE A 43 1.19 -6.62 -2.18
N ALA A 44 1.76 -6.94 -1.03
CA ALA A 44 1.40 -6.33 0.24
C ALA A 44 1.92 -4.88 0.31
N ILE A 45 1.15 -3.98 0.91
CA ILE A 45 1.61 -2.62 1.19
C ILE A 45 2.09 -2.49 2.63
N LEU A 46 3.19 -1.77 2.80
CA LEU A 46 3.72 -1.33 4.08
C LEU A 46 3.64 0.19 4.12
N TYR A 47 3.08 0.76 5.18
CA TYR A 47 2.97 2.21 5.34
C TYR A 47 3.08 2.57 6.81
N GLY A 48 3.28 3.85 7.13
CA GLY A 48 3.53 4.32 8.49
C GLY A 48 2.37 4.21 9.49
N GLY A 49 1.28 3.49 9.17
CA GLY A 49 0.13 3.26 10.06
C GLY A 49 -0.79 4.47 10.25
N GLY A 50 -0.63 5.54 9.46
CA GLY A 50 -1.49 6.71 9.54
C GLY A 50 -2.87 6.46 8.92
N ALA A 51 -3.94 6.52 9.71
CA ALA A 51 -5.32 6.34 9.21
C ALA A 51 -5.93 7.60 8.55
N VAL A 52 -5.12 8.60 8.22
CA VAL A 52 -5.59 9.94 7.78
C VAL A 52 -4.86 10.43 6.55
N GLY A 53 -5.57 11.20 5.72
CA GLY A 53 -5.00 11.82 4.52
C GLY A 53 -4.84 10.83 3.37
N SER A 54 -3.64 10.77 2.80
CA SER A 54 -3.32 9.93 1.64
C SER A 54 -2.94 8.49 2.03
N MET A 55 -2.47 8.28 3.27
CA MET A 55 -2.21 6.93 3.80
C MET A 55 -3.50 6.11 3.99
N GLY A 56 -4.57 6.75 4.48
CA GLY A 56 -5.88 6.08 4.58
C GLY A 56 -6.40 5.64 3.21
N ALA A 57 -6.32 6.53 2.21
CA ALA A 57 -6.74 6.20 0.84
C ALA A 57 -5.91 5.06 0.22
N LEU A 58 -4.60 5.01 0.49
CA LEU A 58 -3.74 3.90 0.08
C LEU A 58 -4.18 2.58 0.73
N ALA A 59 -4.45 2.60 2.03
CA ALA A 59 -4.87 1.43 2.79
C ALA A 59 -6.27 0.95 2.39
N ASP A 60 -7.19 1.86 2.05
CA ASP A 60 -8.52 1.52 1.54
C ASP A 60 -8.48 0.88 0.15
N GLY A 61 -7.43 1.16 -0.63
CA GLY A 61 -7.27 0.62 -1.98
C GLY A 61 -6.60 -0.75 -2.04
N ALA A 62 -5.80 -1.13 -1.03
CA ALA A 62 -5.03 -2.38 -1.03
C ALA A 62 -5.73 -3.51 -0.27
#